data_AF-A0A0L0LCH6-F1
#
_entry.id   AF-A0A0L0LCH6-F1
#
_cell.length_a   1.000
_cell.length_b   1.000
_cell.length_c   1.000
_cell.angle_alpha   90.00
_cell.angle_beta   90.00
_cell.angle_gamma   90.00
#
_symmetry.space_group_name_H-M   'P 1'
#
loop_
_entity.id
_entity.type
_entity.pdbx_description
1 polymer ?
#
loop_
_entity_poly.entity_id
_entity_poly.type
_entity_poly.pdbx_seq_one_letter_code
_entity_poly.pdbx_strand_id
1 'polypeptide(L)' 'MSQDRLIPISNKETGSVYFTGKNKRKVERKISLKKYDKKLRKRVVFGEVKFPLKAVKK' A
#
# COMPACT_ATOMS: atom_id res chain seq x y z
N MET A 1 15.38 -12.21 5.31
CA MET A 1 15.41 -11.95 3.85
C MET A 1 14.81 -10.59 3.53
N SER A 2 15.17 -9.97 2.40
CA SER A 2 14.69 -8.63 2.00
C SER A 2 13.15 -8.54 1.93
N GLN A 3 12.49 -9.62 1.52
CA GLN A 3 11.03 -9.71 1.35
C GLN A 3 10.22 -9.73 2.66
N ASP A 4 10.81 -10.05 3.82
CA ASP A 4 10.05 -10.23 5.08
C ASP A 4 9.42 -8.93 5.61
N ARG A 5 9.94 -7.80 5.13
CA ARG A 5 9.50 -6.45 5.51
C ARG A 5 8.58 -5.82 4.47
N LEU A 6 8.32 -6.52 3.35
CA LEU A 6 7.55 -6.00 2.24
C LEU A 6 6.06 -5.96 2.58
N ILE A 7 5.43 -4.83 2.27
CA ILE A 7 4.04 -4.55 2.61
C ILE A 7 3.39 -3.83 1.44
N PRO A 8 2.20 -4.29 1.01
CA PRO A 8 1.43 -3.60 -0.01
C PRO A 8 0.66 -2.43 0.60
N ILE A 9 0.69 -1.31 -0.11
CA ILE A 9 -0.13 -0.13 0.15
C ILE A 9 -1.01 0.09 -1.08
N SER A 10 -2.32 0.20 -0.90
CA SER A 10 -3.25 0.38 -2.01
C SER A 10 -4.14 1.61 -1.86
N ASN A 11 -4.62 2.11 -3.01
CA ASN A 11 -5.72 3.05 -3.07
C ASN A 11 -7.03 2.28 -3.26
N LYS A 12 -8.04 2.57 -2.42
CA LYS A 12 -9.36 1.92 -2.48
C LYS A 12 -10.11 2.25 -3.77
N GLU A 13 -9.94 3.46 -4.30
CA GLU A 13 -10.73 3.93 -5.45
C GLU A 13 -10.24 3.36 -6.79
N THR A 14 -8.93 3.17 -6.93
CA THR A 14 -8.31 2.80 -8.22
C THR A 14 -7.75 1.40 -8.24
N GLY A 15 -7.61 0.77 -7.07
CA GLY A 15 -6.96 -0.54 -6.93
C GLY A 15 -5.47 -0.53 -7.30
N SER A 16 -4.84 0.64 -7.40
CA SER A 16 -3.39 0.74 -7.62
C SER A 16 -2.63 0.34 -6.36
N VAL A 17 -1.55 -0.41 -6.53
CA VAL A 17 -0.79 -1.01 -5.42
C VAL A 17 0.69 -0.67 -5.56
N TYR A 18 1.29 -0.27 -4.45
CA TYR A 18 2.72 -0.13 -4.28
C TYR A 18 3.22 -1.08 -3.21
N PHE A 19 4.40 -1.67 -3.44
CA PHE A 19 5.10 -2.42 -2.40
C PHE A 19 6.14 -1.52 -1.75
N THR A 20 6.12 -1.48 -0.43
CA THR A 20 7.08 -0.72 0.37
C THR A 20 7.58 -1.56 1.53
N GLY A 21 8.76 -1.26 2.05
CA GLY A 21 9.28 -1.93 3.24
C GLY A 21 8.87 -1.20 4.51
N LYS A 22 8.46 -1.93 5.56
CA LYS A 22 8.38 -1.37 6.92
C LYS A 22 9.20 -2.16 7.93
N ASN A 23 9.79 -1.43 8.87
CA ASN A 23 10.39 -2.04 10.03
C ASN A 23 9.29 -2.35 11.06
N LYS A 24 8.83 -3.61 11.07
CA LYS A 24 7.76 -4.11 11.95
C LYS A 24 8.07 -3.94 13.45
N ARG A 25 9.35 -3.79 13.85
CA ARG A 25 9.74 -3.61 15.26
C ARG A 25 9.62 -2.17 15.77
N LYS A 26 9.81 -1.18 14.89
CA LYS A 26 9.83 0.24 15.27
C LYS A 26 8.55 0.98 14.89
N VAL A 27 7.79 0.44 13.93
CA VAL A 27 6.60 1.09 13.40
C VAL A 27 5.40 0.20 13.68
N GLU A 28 4.70 0.52 14.78
CA GLU A 28 3.52 -0.19 15.25
C GLU A 28 2.23 0.30 14.57
N ARG A 29 2.24 1.53 14.05
CA ARG A 29 1.11 2.13 13.33
C ARG A 29 0.98 1.63 11.89
N LYS A 30 -0.24 1.67 11.36
CA LYS A 30 -0.51 1.47 9.93
C LYS A 30 0.10 2.62 9.12
N ILE A 31 0.71 2.28 7.99
CA ILE A 31 1.33 3.29 7.12
C ILE A 31 0.29 3.89 6.18
N SER A 32 0.27 5.22 6.12
CA SER A 32 -0.42 6.00 5.10
C SER A 32 0.60 6.88 4.37
N LEU A 33 0.68 6.74 3.05
CA LEU A 33 1.64 7.50 2.23
C LEU A 33 0.91 8.20 1.09
N LYS A 34 1.20 9.49 0.90
CA LYS A 34 0.78 10.22 -0.31
C LYS A 34 1.64 9.78 -1.48
N LYS A 35 1.06 9.05 -2.43
CA LYS A 35 1.73 8.60 -3.66
C LYS A 35 0.92 9.03 -4.88
N TYR A 36 1.60 9.06 -6.02
CA TYR A 36 0.95 9.40 -7.28
C TYR A 36 0.13 8.21 -7.77
N ASP A 37 -1.12 8.48 -8.14
CA ASP A 37 -1.96 7.48 -8.78
C ASP A 37 -2.00 7.72 -10.29
N LYS A 38 -1.55 6.73 -11.07
CA LYS A 38 -1.52 6.83 -12.54
C LYS A 38 -2.91 6.95 -13.15
N LYS A 39 -3.94 6.39 -12.52
CA LYS A 39 -5.32 6.41 -13.07
C LYS A 39 -5.99 7.77 -12.85
N LEU A 40 -5.85 8.34 -11.65
CA LEU A 40 -6.43 9.64 -11.31
C LEU A 40 -5.54 10.83 -11.72
N ARG A 41 -4.27 10.55 -12.04
CA ARG A 41 -3.22 11.56 -12.33
C ARG A 41 -3.03 12.58 -11.22
N LYS A 42 -3.29 12.18 -9.97
CA LYS A 42 -3.21 13.02 -8.77
C LYS A 42 -2.47 12.27 -7.67
N ARG A 43 -1.94 13.01 -6.68
CA ARG A 43 -1.35 12.42 -5.47
C ARG A 43 -2.45 12.13 -4.46
N VAL A 44 -2.64 10.86 -4.13
CA VAL A 44 -3.68 10.38 -3.21
C VAL A 44 -3.02 9.67 -2.02
N VAL A 45 -3.73 9.57 -0.90
CA VAL A 45 -3.29 8.81 0.26
C VAL A 45 -3.53 7.33 0.02
N PHE A 46 -2.46 6.54 0.00
CA PHE A 46 -2.49 5.09 -0.06
C PHE A 46 -2.44 4.52 1.36
N GLY A 47 -3.29 3.54 1.64
CA GLY A 47 -3.38 2.86 2.94
C GLY A 47 -2.81 1.44 2.91
N GLU A 48 -2.25 1.01 4.03
CA GLU A 48 -1.71 -0.35 4.18
C GLU A 48 -2.79 -1.43 4.08
N VAL A 49 -2.54 -2.48 3.28
CA VAL A 49 -3.44 -3.61 3.08
C VAL A 49 -2.75 -4.93 3.42
N LYS A 50 -3.54 -5.93 3.85
CA LYS A 50 -3.03 -7.28 4.13
C LYS A 50 -2.83 -8.04 2.81
N PHE A 51 -1.68 -8.66 2.64
CA PHE A 51 -1.44 -9.65 1.59
C PHE A 51 -2.04 -11.01 2.00
N PRO A 52 -2.66 -11.81 1.11
CA PRO A 52 -2.89 -11.60 -0.32
C PRO A 52 -4.01 -10.59 -0.59
N LEU A 53 -3.84 -9.79 -1.65
CA LEU A 53 -4.85 -8.84 -2.09
C LEU A 53 -6.08 -9.62 -2.54
N LYS A 54 -7.16 -9.60 -1.74
CA LYS A 54 -8.46 -10.08 -2.21
C LYS A 54 -8.84 -9.24 -3.42
N ALA A 55 -9.12 -9.90 -4.55
CA ALA A 55 -9.56 -9.23 -5.77
C ALA A 55 -10.69 -8.27 -5.41
N VAL A 56 -10.43 -6.96 -5.49
CA VAL A 56 -11.48 -5.95 -5.44
C VAL A 56 -12.27 -6.19 -6.72
N LYS A 57 -13.38 -6.91 -6.60
CA LYS A 57 -14.35 -7.07 -7.70
C LYS A 57 -14.70 -5.66 -8.16
N LYS A 58 -14.48 -5.42 -9.46
CA LYS A 58 -15.02 -4.25 -10.16
C LYS A 58 -16.53 -4.19 -9.97
#